data_AF-A0A1T3VVK6-F1
#
_entry.id   AF-A0A1T3VVK6-F1
#
_cell.length_a   1.000
_cell.length_b   1.000
_cell.length_c   1.000
_cell.angle_alpha   90.00
_cell.angle_beta   90.00
_cell.angle_gamma   90.00
#
_symmetry.space_group_name_H-M   'P 1'
#
loop_
_entity.id
_entity.type
_entity.pdbx_description
1 polymer ?
#
loop_
_entity_poly.entity_id
_entity_poly.type
_entity_poly.pdbx_seq_one_letter_code
_entity_poly.pdbx_strand_id
1 'polypeptide(L)'
;MTDPISGNGQAHLGPAQRAAAWERLGSEQFDVVVIGGGVVGAGAALDAATRGLKVALVEARDFASGTSSRSSKMFHGGLRYLEQLEFGLVREALHERELSLTTLAPHLVKPLPFLFPLTRRVWERPYIAAGIFLYDQLGGAKSVPAQKHLLKAGALRLAPGLKRSSLIGGIRYYDTVVDDARHTMTVARTAAHYGAVVRT
;
A
#
# COMPACT_ATOMS: atom_id res chain seq x y z
N MET A 1 -10.95 9.90 31.66
CA MET A 1 -9.96 9.79 30.57
C MET A 1 -10.29 10.91 29.61
N THR A 2 -9.63 12.06 29.77
CA THR A 2 -9.88 13.27 28.98
C THR A 2 -9.31 13.07 27.58
N ASP A 3 -10.16 13.24 26.58
CA ASP A 3 -9.79 13.22 25.17
C ASP A 3 -8.75 14.33 24.90
N PRO A 4 -7.50 14.01 24.51
CA PRO A 4 -6.47 15.01 24.27
C PRO A 4 -6.74 15.89 23.04
N ILE A 5 -7.84 15.65 22.31
CA ILE A 5 -8.19 16.28 21.04
C ILE A 5 -9.19 17.43 21.25
N SER A 6 -8.94 18.31 22.22
CA SER A 6 -9.78 19.51 22.45
C SER A 6 -9.23 20.78 21.77
N GLY A 7 -8.40 20.63 20.73
CA GLY A 7 -7.81 21.77 20.01
C GLY A 7 -8.07 21.68 18.51
N ASN A 8 -9.19 22.24 18.02
CA ASN A 8 -9.44 22.68 16.64
C ASN A 8 -8.76 21.87 15.49
N GLY A 9 -8.72 20.54 15.63
CA GLY A 9 -7.74 19.65 14.98
C GLY A 9 -8.01 19.33 13.52
N GLN A 10 -8.19 20.34 12.69
CA GLN A 10 -8.21 20.14 11.25
C GLN A 10 -6.78 19.93 10.75
N ALA A 11 -6.51 18.72 10.27
CA ALA A 11 -5.27 18.31 9.62
C ALA A 11 -5.10 19.02 8.25
N HIS A 12 -4.97 20.34 8.28
CA HIS A 12 -4.85 21.17 7.09
C HIS A 12 -3.40 21.30 6.68
N LEU A 13 -3.03 20.60 5.59
CA LEU A 13 -1.78 20.88 4.87
C LEU A 13 -2.04 22.02 3.88
N GLY A 14 -2.14 23.24 4.40
CA GLY A 14 -2.39 24.47 3.61
C GLY A 14 -1.29 25.52 3.75
N PRO A 15 -1.34 26.62 2.98
CA PRO A 15 -0.31 27.67 3.01
C PRO A 15 -0.08 28.30 4.40
N ALA A 16 -1.14 28.46 5.20
CA ALA A 16 -1.03 29.00 6.55
C ALA A 16 -0.29 28.03 7.49
N GLN A 17 -0.68 26.74 7.51
CA GLN A 17 0.04 25.71 8.26
C GLN A 17 1.50 25.60 7.85
N ARG A 18 1.77 25.75 6.55
CA ARG A 18 3.11 25.73 5.99
C ARG A 18 3.99 26.85 6.55
N ALA A 19 3.44 28.05 6.73
CA ALA A 19 4.15 29.17 7.34
C ALA A 19 4.40 28.93 8.83
N ALA A 20 3.38 28.48 9.57
CA ALA A 20 3.51 28.13 10.98
C ALA A 20 4.53 27.00 11.22
N ALA A 21 4.58 26.00 10.34
CA ALA A 21 5.55 24.92 10.42
C ALA A 21 7.01 25.43 10.34
N TRP A 22 7.30 26.45 9.53
CA TRP A 22 8.64 27.05 9.48
C TRP A 22 9.02 27.76 10.78
N GLU A 23 8.09 28.51 11.36
CA GLU A 23 8.32 29.20 12.63
C GLU A 23 8.61 28.19 13.74
N ARG A 24 7.80 27.13 13.82
CA ARG A 24 7.98 26.04 14.79
C ARG A 24 9.31 25.31 14.57
N LEU A 25 9.68 25.00 13.33
CA LEU A 25 10.97 24.36 13.01
C LEU A 25 12.18 25.19 13.47
N GLY A 26 12.08 26.53 13.48
CA GLY A 26 13.16 27.42 13.90
C GLY A 26 13.17 27.77 15.40
N SER A 27 12.08 27.52 16.13
CA SER A 27 11.90 27.96 17.52
C SER A 27 11.72 26.82 18.52
N GLU A 28 11.29 25.65 18.05
CA GLU A 28 10.99 24.50 18.89
C GLU A 28 12.14 23.46 18.87
N GLN A 29 12.34 22.78 20.01
CA GLN A 29 13.11 21.54 20.05
C GLN A 29 12.21 20.36 19.71
N PHE A 30 12.74 19.38 18.98
CA PHE A 30 12.06 18.16 18.56
C PHE A 30 12.81 16.94 19.08
N ASP A 31 12.07 15.89 19.47
CA ASP A 31 12.65 14.61 19.87
C ASP A 31 13.14 13.84 18.64
N VAL A 32 12.42 13.96 17.52
CA VAL A 32 12.72 13.26 16.27
C VAL A 32 12.57 14.21 15.09
N VAL A 33 13.60 14.24 14.24
CA VAL A 33 13.56 14.91 12.93
C VAL A 33 13.68 13.86 11.84
N VAL A 34 12.64 13.74 11.02
CA VAL A 34 12.57 12.83 9.87
C VAL A 34 12.88 13.62 8.59
N ILE A 35 13.89 13.18 7.84
CA ILE A 35 14.31 13.79 6.59
C ILE A 35 13.81 12.94 5.42
N GLY A 36 12.92 13.50 4.60
CA GLY A 36 12.32 12.89 3.42
C GLY A 36 10.85 12.54 3.60
N GLY A 37 9.97 13.16 2.80
CA GLY A 37 8.51 12.99 2.77
C GLY A 37 8.02 11.88 1.84
N GLY A 38 8.84 10.83 1.64
CA GLY A 38 8.40 9.59 1.01
C GLY A 38 7.59 8.71 1.98
N VAL A 39 7.09 7.56 1.51
CA VAL A 39 6.25 6.66 2.33
C VAL A 39 6.93 6.21 3.62
N VAL A 40 8.25 5.97 3.58
CA VAL A 40 9.04 5.57 4.76
C VAL A 40 9.08 6.70 5.79
N GLY A 41 9.43 7.92 5.37
CA GLY A 41 9.52 9.05 6.30
C GLY A 41 8.14 9.50 6.82
N ALA A 42 7.10 9.46 5.97
CA ALA A 42 5.73 9.71 6.40
C ALA A 42 5.28 8.67 7.45
N GLY A 43 5.56 7.38 7.23
CA GLY A 43 5.24 6.32 8.18
C GLY A 43 6.00 6.44 9.50
N ALA A 44 7.31 6.72 9.43
CA ALA A 44 8.14 6.94 10.62
C ALA A 44 7.66 8.16 11.43
N ALA A 45 7.29 9.25 10.76
CA ALA A 45 6.76 10.43 11.41
C ALA A 45 5.41 10.17 12.07
N LEU A 46 4.52 9.43 11.39
CA LEU A 46 3.24 9.03 11.95
C LEU A 46 3.43 8.15 13.20
N ASP A 47 4.26 7.12 13.11
CA ASP A 47 4.51 6.21 14.23
C ASP A 47 5.05 6.99 15.44
N ALA A 48 6.11 7.78 15.25
CA ALA A 48 6.70 8.59 16.32
C ALA A 48 5.68 9.59 16.93
N ALA A 49 4.89 10.26 16.11
CA ALA A 49 3.88 11.21 16.60
C ALA A 49 2.78 10.52 17.42
N THR A 50 2.31 9.35 16.98
CA THR A 50 1.29 8.57 17.71
C THR A 50 1.79 8.02 19.04
N ARG A 51 3.11 7.94 19.24
CA ARG A 51 3.76 7.59 20.51
C ARG A 51 3.98 8.79 21.43
N GLY A 52 3.53 9.99 21.04
CA GLY A 52 3.62 11.22 21.83
C GLY A 52 4.94 11.95 21.74
N LEU A 53 5.81 11.60 20.78
CA LEU A 53 7.06 12.32 20.53
C LEU A 53 6.79 13.64 19.80
N LYS A 54 7.64 14.63 20.04
CA LYS A 54 7.63 15.88 19.29
C LYS A 54 8.42 15.70 17.99
N VAL A 55 7.69 15.54 16.89
CA VAL A 55 8.25 15.15 15.60
C VAL A 55 8.24 16.30 14.60
N ALA A 56 9.34 16.45 13.86
CA ALA A 56 9.42 17.22 12.64
C ALA A 56 9.62 16.28 11.43
N LEU A 57 8.87 16.46 10.35
CA LEU A 57 9.07 15.81 9.05
C LEU A 57 9.38 16.89 8.01
N VAL A 58 10.55 16.82 7.38
CA VAL A 58 10.99 17.77 6.36
C VAL A 58 11.25 17.06 5.03
N GLU A 59 10.65 17.58 3.96
CA GLU A 59 10.81 17.14 2.58
C GLU A 59 11.39 18.31 1.77
N ALA A 60 12.25 18.02 0.80
CA ALA A 60 12.92 19.04 0.00
C ALA A 60 12.09 19.52 -1.20
N ARG A 61 11.09 18.75 -1.62
CA ARG A 61 10.27 19.01 -2.81
C ARG A 61 8.77 18.99 -2.47
N ASP A 62 8.14 17.85 -2.65
CA ASP A 62 6.73 17.63 -2.34
C ASP A 62 6.56 16.20 -1.79
N PHE A 63 5.49 15.95 -1.05
CA PHE A 63 5.21 14.63 -0.50
C PHE A 63 5.13 13.60 -1.60
N ALA A 64 5.72 12.43 -1.36
CA ALA A 64 5.82 11.34 -2.33
C ALA A 64 6.58 11.67 -3.63
N SER A 65 7.21 12.84 -3.77
CA SER A 65 7.85 13.28 -5.02
C SER A 65 9.04 12.43 -5.48
N GLY A 66 9.53 11.51 -4.65
CA GLY A 66 10.54 10.49 -4.96
C GLY A 66 9.94 9.15 -5.43
N THR A 67 10.53 8.03 -5.03
CA THR A 67 10.09 6.67 -5.46
C THR A 67 8.63 6.37 -5.09
N SER A 68 8.12 6.96 -4.01
CA SER A 68 6.76 6.72 -3.50
C SER A 68 5.62 7.22 -4.40
N SER A 69 5.90 7.82 -5.55
CA SER A 69 4.92 8.13 -6.61
C SER A 69 5.20 7.40 -7.94
N ARG A 70 6.26 6.58 -7.98
CA ARG A 70 6.79 5.91 -9.18
C ARG A 70 6.80 4.39 -9.05
N SER A 71 5.93 3.84 -8.22
CA SER A 71 5.76 2.39 -8.09
C SER A 71 4.82 1.85 -9.19
N SER A 72 4.67 0.53 -9.23
CA SER A 72 3.61 -0.13 -9.99
C SER A 72 2.20 0.11 -9.44
N LYS A 73 2.06 0.88 -8.34
CA LYS A 73 0.78 1.30 -7.73
C LYS A 73 -0.04 0.15 -7.16
N MET A 74 0.63 -0.77 -6.48
CA MET A 74 0.03 -1.99 -5.93
C MET A 74 0.62 -2.30 -4.56
N PHE A 75 -0.24 -2.69 -3.62
CA PHE A 75 0.20 -3.50 -2.48
C PHE A 75 0.02 -4.96 -2.87
N HIS A 76 1.16 -5.58 -3.17
CA HIS A 76 1.23 -6.90 -3.73
C HIS A 76 1.85 -7.84 -2.70
N GLY A 77 1.22 -8.98 -2.46
CA GLY A 77 1.68 -9.91 -1.42
C GLY A 77 2.90 -10.77 -1.80
N GLY A 78 3.52 -10.59 -2.97
CA GLY A 78 4.74 -11.33 -3.29
C GLY A 78 4.58 -12.68 -3.98
N LEU A 79 3.58 -12.94 -4.85
CA LEU A 79 3.36 -14.28 -5.42
C LEU A 79 4.63 -14.91 -6.05
N ARG A 80 5.48 -14.10 -6.69
CA ARG A 80 6.77 -14.56 -7.24
C ARG A 80 7.79 -14.94 -6.16
N TYR A 81 7.77 -14.27 -5.02
CA TYR A 81 8.67 -14.58 -3.89
C TYR A 81 8.34 -15.92 -3.23
N LEU A 82 7.14 -16.44 -3.45
CA LEU A 82 6.78 -17.80 -3.03
C LEU A 82 7.64 -18.87 -3.72
N GLU A 83 7.98 -18.66 -5.01
CA GLU A 83 8.90 -19.55 -5.74
C GLU A 83 10.34 -19.47 -5.20
N GLN A 84 10.68 -18.39 -4.49
CA GLN A 84 11.98 -18.17 -3.86
C GLN A 84 12.02 -18.67 -2.40
N LEU A 85 10.94 -19.30 -1.92
CA LEU A 85 10.79 -19.80 -0.55
C LEU A 85 10.80 -18.70 0.53
N GLU A 86 10.54 -17.45 0.15
CA GLU A 86 10.47 -16.29 1.06
C GLU A 86 9.12 -16.21 1.80
N PHE A 87 8.73 -17.30 2.47
CA PHE A 87 7.41 -17.44 3.09
C PHE A 87 7.11 -16.38 4.16
N GLY A 88 8.13 -15.94 4.91
CA GLY A 88 8.01 -14.91 5.93
C GLY A 88 7.58 -13.57 5.32
N LEU A 89 8.29 -13.14 4.28
CA LEU A 89 8.00 -11.92 3.53
C LEU A 89 6.60 -11.96 2.88
N VAL A 90 6.25 -13.09 2.25
CA VAL A 90 4.94 -13.26 1.61
C VAL A 90 3.81 -13.15 2.64
N ARG A 91 3.96 -13.79 3.80
CA ARG A 91 2.98 -13.72 4.89
C ARG A 91 2.80 -12.30 5.39
N GLU A 92 3.89 -11.59 5.67
CA GLU A 92 3.84 -10.20 6.15
C GLU A 92 3.18 -9.28 5.12
N ALA A 93 3.60 -9.35 3.86
CA ALA A 93 3.05 -8.53 2.80
C ALA A 93 1.55 -8.78 2.57
N LEU A 94 1.11 -10.03 2.68
CA LEU A 94 -0.30 -10.40 2.59
C LEU A 94 -1.13 -9.88 3.76
N HIS A 95 -0.59 -9.95 4.98
CA HIS A 95 -1.22 -9.42 6.19
C HIS A 95 -1.41 -7.90 6.11
N GLU A 96 -0.34 -7.17 5.80
CA GLU A 96 -0.37 -5.71 5.64
C GLU A 96 -1.30 -5.25 4.51
N ARG A 97 -1.35 -6.03 3.42
CA ARG A 97 -2.32 -5.78 2.33
C ARG A 97 -3.75 -5.89 2.81
N GLU A 98 -4.08 -6.92 3.59
CA GLU A 98 -5.45 -7.09 4.13
C GLU A 98 -5.80 -5.98 5.12
N LEU A 99 -4.88 -5.60 6.01
CA LEU A 99 -5.05 -4.45 6.91
C LEU A 99 -5.29 -3.16 6.13
N SER A 100 -4.51 -2.93 5.08
CA SER A 100 -4.65 -1.75 4.21
C SER A 100 -6.00 -1.72 3.50
N LEU A 101 -6.48 -2.88 3.04
CA LEU A 101 -7.73 -3.02 2.29
C LEU A 101 -8.97 -2.87 3.18
N THR A 102 -8.90 -3.35 4.43
CA THR A 102 -10.07 -3.43 5.33
C THR A 102 -10.13 -2.33 6.37
N THR A 103 -8.97 -1.86 6.84
CA THR A 103 -8.87 -1.05 8.07
C THR A 103 -8.12 0.25 7.85
N LEU A 104 -6.84 0.20 7.43
CA LEU A 104 -5.97 1.38 7.43
C LEU A 104 -6.28 2.37 6.32
N ALA A 105 -6.51 1.88 5.11
CA ALA A 105 -6.72 2.73 3.93
C ALA A 105 -7.82 2.20 2.98
N PRO A 106 -9.00 1.76 3.47
CA PRO A 106 -10.05 1.17 2.63
C PRO A 106 -10.62 2.17 1.60
N HIS A 107 -10.40 3.48 1.82
CA HIS A 107 -10.78 4.53 0.90
C HIS A 107 -9.81 4.68 -0.30
N LEU A 108 -8.57 4.22 -0.19
CA LEU A 108 -7.52 4.32 -1.23
C LEU A 108 -7.15 2.98 -1.85
N VAL A 109 -7.06 1.92 -1.05
CA VAL A 109 -6.64 0.59 -1.49
C VAL A 109 -7.86 -0.18 -1.96
N LYS A 110 -7.81 -0.74 -3.17
CA LYS A 110 -8.94 -1.43 -3.80
C LYS A 110 -8.52 -2.81 -4.33
N PRO A 111 -9.43 -3.80 -4.32
CA PRO A 111 -9.13 -5.10 -4.88
C PRO A 111 -9.00 -5.01 -6.41
N LEU A 112 -7.98 -5.65 -6.97
CA LEU A 112 -7.71 -5.71 -8.41
C LEU A 112 -7.63 -7.17 -8.87
N PRO A 113 -8.47 -7.61 -9.81
CA PRO A 113 -8.37 -8.95 -10.38
C PRO A 113 -7.20 -9.05 -11.37
N PHE A 114 -6.37 -10.07 -11.18
CA PHE A 114 -5.28 -10.44 -12.09
C PHE A 114 -5.68 -11.66 -12.90
N LEU A 115 -5.28 -11.69 -14.17
CA LEU A 115 -5.42 -12.84 -15.05
C LEU A 115 -4.05 -13.44 -15.32
N PHE A 116 -3.80 -14.66 -14.82
CA PHE A 116 -2.63 -15.44 -15.18
C PHE A 116 -2.95 -16.31 -16.42
N PRO A 117 -2.40 -15.99 -17.61
CA PRO A 117 -2.61 -16.79 -18.80
C PRO A 117 -1.82 -18.10 -18.71
N LEU A 118 -2.47 -19.22 -19.03
CA LEU A 118 -1.82 -20.53 -19.08
C LEU A 118 -1.41 -20.85 -20.50
N THR A 119 -0.18 -21.33 -20.69
CA THR A 119 0.46 -21.65 -21.96
C THR A 119 0.73 -23.14 -22.14
N ARG A 120 0.92 -23.90 -21.06
CA ARG A 120 1.33 -25.31 -21.08
C ARG A 120 0.18 -26.20 -20.65
N ARG A 121 -0.01 -27.29 -21.39
CA ARG A 121 -1.05 -28.29 -21.09
C ARG A 121 -0.62 -29.14 -19.89
N VAL A 122 -1.63 -29.66 -19.19
CA VAL A 122 -1.50 -30.67 -18.12
C VAL A 122 -0.88 -30.15 -16.81
N TRP A 123 0.34 -29.63 -16.81
CA TRP A 123 1.10 -29.40 -15.55
C TRP A 123 1.04 -27.98 -15.00
N GLU A 124 0.98 -26.95 -15.86
CA GLU A 124 1.09 -25.55 -15.42
C GLU A 124 -0.14 -25.10 -14.64
N ARG A 125 -1.33 -25.58 -15.04
CA ARG A 125 -2.57 -25.27 -14.32
C ARG A 125 -2.53 -25.76 -12.86
N PRO A 126 -2.31 -27.05 -12.56
CA PRO A 126 -2.25 -27.49 -11.16
C PRO A 126 -1.09 -26.84 -10.39
N TYR A 127 0.06 -26.61 -11.02
CA TYR A 127 1.21 -25.95 -10.38
C TYR A 127 0.88 -24.52 -9.93
N ILE A 128 0.41 -23.67 -10.85
CA ILE A 128 0.06 -22.28 -10.55
C ILE A 128 -1.12 -22.21 -9.58
N ALA A 129 -2.09 -23.11 -9.71
CA ALA A 129 -3.21 -23.17 -8.78
C ALA A 129 -2.77 -23.50 -7.36
N ALA A 130 -1.83 -24.43 -7.19
CA ALA A 130 -1.27 -24.76 -5.88
C ALA A 130 -0.49 -23.56 -5.29
N GLY A 131 0.29 -22.85 -6.11
CA GLY A 131 1.00 -21.64 -5.69
C GLY A 131 0.04 -20.53 -5.23
N ILE A 132 -1.01 -20.24 -6.01
CA ILE A 132 -2.02 -19.24 -5.63
C ILE A 132 -2.82 -19.69 -4.40
N PHE A 133 -3.10 -20.99 -4.27
CA PHE A 133 -3.77 -21.52 -3.07
C PHE A 133 -2.91 -21.31 -1.83
N LEU A 134 -1.62 -21.66 -1.89
CA LEU A 134 -0.68 -21.45 -0.79
C LEU A 134 -0.56 -19.95 -0.47
N TYR A 135 -0.43 -19.12 -1.49
CA TYR A 135 -0.42 -17.66 -1.35
C TYR A 135 -1.68 -17.14 -0.65
N ASP A 136 -2.86 -17.60 -1.05
CA ASP A 136 -4.13 -17.21 -0.43
C ASP A 136 -4.22 -17.62 1.05
N GLN A 137 -3.62 -18.76 1.43
CA GLN A 137 -3.64 -19.27 2.80
C GLN A 137 -2.60 -18.60 3.71
N LEU A 138 -1.44 -18.19 3.19
CA LEU A 138 -0.37 -17.59 4.00
C LEU A 138 -0.78 -16.27 4.66
N GLY A 139 -1.67 -15.50 4.03
CA GLY A 139 -2.15 -14.22 4.53
C GLY A 139 -3.20 -14.30 5.65
N GLY A 140 -3.74 -15.49 5.93
CA GLY A 140 -4.84 -15.66 6.87
C GLY A 140 -6.18 -15.20 6.30
N ALA A 141 -6.90 -14.35 7.04
CA ALA A 141 -8.21 -13.85 6.63
C ALA A 141 -8.11 -13.02 5.34
N LYS A 142 -9.09 -13.18 4.45
CA LYS A 142 -9.06 -12.59 3.11
C LYS A 142 -10.41 -11.96 2.78
N SER A 143 -10.41 -10.69 2.40
CA SER A 143 -11.63 -9.97 1.97
C SER A 143 -11.88 -10.01 0.46
N VAL A 144 -10.99 -10.64 -0.31
CA VAL A 144 -11.14 -10.79 -1.77
C VAL A 144 -11.44 -12.24 -2.17
N PRO A 145 -12.13 -12.49 -3.30
CA PRO A 145 -12.50 -13.84 -3.70
C PRO A 145 -11.30 -14.77 -3.91
N ALA A 146 -11.53 -16.07 -3.73
CA ALA A 146 -10.58 -17.12 -4.09
C ALA A 146 -10.30 -17.17 -5.60
N GLN A 147 -9.22 -17.85 -5.96
CA GLN A 147 -8.86 -18.04 -7.37
C GLN A 147 -9.98 -18.70 -8.18
N LYS A 148 -10.14 -18.26 -9.44
CA LYS A 148 -11.12 -18.80 -10.37
C LYS A 148 -10.45 -19.29 -11.64
N HIS A 149 -10.67 -20.57 -11.94
CA HIS A 149 -10.23 -21.19 -13.17
C HIS A 149 -11.08 -20.75 -14.35
N LEU A 150 -10.42 -20.35 -15.44
CA LEU A 150 -11.07 -19.91 -16.67
C LEU A 150 -10.67 -20.81 -17.84
N LEU A 151 -11.66 -21.17 -18.66
CA LEU A 151 -11.43 -21.68 -20.00
C LEU A 151 -10.89 -20.57 -20.89
N LYS A 152 -10.28 -20.94 -22.03
CA LYS A 152 -9.75 -19.98 -23.02
C LYS A 152 -10.75 -18.90 -23.40
N ALA A 153 -12.00 -19.28 -23.67
CA ALA A 153 -13.06 -18.34 -24.00
C ALA A 153 -13.39 -17.36 -22.86
N GLY A 154 -13.30 -17.82 -21.60
CA GLY A 154 -13.48 -16.96 -20.43
C GLY A 154 -12.34 -15.97 -20.25
N ALA A 155 -11.10 -16.42 -20.41
CA ALA A 155 -9.92 -15.55 -20.32
C ALA A 155 -9.90 -14.48 -21.43
N LEU A 156 -10.24 -14.84 -22.67
CA LEU A 156 -10.36 -13.90 -23.78
C LEU A 156 -11.52 -12.91 -23.63
N ARG A 157 -12.55 -13.26 -22.86
CA ARG A 157 -13.64 -12.32 -22.53
C ARG A 157 -13.17 -11.24 -21.55
N LEU A 158 -12.28 -11.58 -20.62
CA LEU A 158 -11.69 -10.62 -19.68
C LEU A 158 -10.61 -9.75 -20.34
N ALA A 159 -9.84 -10.30 -21.27
CA ALA A 159 -8.75 -9.62 -21.95
C ALA A 159 -8.78 -9.88 -23.47
N PRO A 160 -9.69 -9.21 -24.22
CA PRO A 160 -9.89 -9.47 -25.64
C PRO A 160 -8.69 -9.10 -26.52
N GLY A 161 -7.80 -8.23 -26.03
CA GLY A 161 -6.56 -7.84 -26.70
C GLY A 161 -5.45 -8.89 -26.68
N LEU A 162 -5.60 -9.99 -25.92
CA LEU A 162 -4.61 -11.06 -25.91
C LEU A 162 -4.59 -11.83 -27.23
N LYS A 163 -3.39 -12.15 -27.72
CA LYS A 163 -3.22 -13.01 -28.90
C LYS A 163 -3.91 -14.35 -28.64
N ARG A 164 -4.87 -14.73 -29.47
CA ARG A 164 -5.65 -15.98 -29.27
C ARG A 164 -4.78 -17.24 -29.20
N SER A 165 -3.58 -17.22 -29.77
CA SER A 165 -2.65 -18.35 -29.71
C SER A 165 -1.75 -18.36 -28.46
N SER A 166 -1.75 -17.31 -27.64
CA SER A 166 -0.85 -17.17 -26.48
C SER A 166 -1.37 -17.83 -25.20
N LEU A 167 -2.58 -18.39 -25.21
CA LEU A 167 -3.17 -19.04 -24.04
C LEU A 167 -4.09 -20.21 -24.39
N ILE A 168 -4.11 -21.19 -23.49
CA ILE A 168 -5.05 -22.33 -23.49
C ILE A 168 -6.13 -22.20 -22.41
N GLY A 169 -6.04 -21.19 -21.54
CA GLY A 169 -6.94 -20.88 -20.45
C GLY A 169 -6.30 -19.85 -19.53
N GLY A 170 -6.87 -19.65 -18.34
CA GLY A 170 -6.24 -18.79 -17.34
C GLY A 170 -6.72 -19.09 -15.93
N ILE A 171 -6.04 -18.49 -14.96
CA ILE A 171 -6.46 -18.45 -13.56
C ILE A 171 -6.62 -16.98 -13.19
N ARG A 172 -7.79 -16.61 -12.68
CA ARG A 172 -8.01 -15.28 -12.11
C ARG A 172 -7.74 -15.35 -10.61
N TYR A 173 -6.91 -14.44 -10.10
CA TYR A 173 -6.72 -14.22 -8.68
C TYR A 173 -6.83 -12.73 -8.36
N TYR A 174 -6.66 -12.35 -7.10
CA TYR A 174 -6.81 -10.96 -6.66
C TYR A 174 -5.57 -10.49 -5.93
N ASP A 175 -5.19 -9.25 -6.22
CA ASP A 175 -4.26 -8.45 -5.41
C ASP A 175 -4.90 -7.07 -5.20
N THR A 176 -4.11 -6.03 -4.90
CA THR A 176 -4.66 -4.68 -4.73
C THR A 176 -4.01 -3.61 -5.60
N VAL A 177 -4.74 -2.53 -5.82
CA VAL A 177 -4.28 -1.30 -6.45
C VAL A 177 -4.39 -0.14 -5.47
N VAL A 178 -3.46 0.79 -5.54
CA VAL A 178 -3.40 1.98 -4.67
C VAL A 178 -2.78 3.15 -5.42
N ASP A 179 -3.30 4.35 -5.19
CA ASP A 179 -2.60 5.59 -5.56
C ASP A 179 -1.48 5.85 -4.53
N ASP A 180 -0.24 5.56 -4.92
CA ASP A 180 0.94 5.58 -4.06
C ASP A 180 1.27 6.98 -3.53
N ALA A 181 1.11 8.00 -4.36
CA ALA A 181 1.28 9.39 -3.97
C ALA A 181 0.21 9.83 -2.96
N ARG A 182 -1.07 9.53 -3.22
CA ARG A 182 -2.16 9.83 -2.28
C ARG A 182 -2.03 9.08 -0.98
N HIS A 183 -1.61 7.82 -1.02
CA HIS A 183 -1.36 7.03 0.19
C HIS A 183 -0.30 7.73 1.06
N THR A 184 0.86 8.04 0.48
CA THR A 184 1.95 8.73 1.19
C THR A 184 1.52 10.09 1.75
N MET A 185 0.81 10.89 0.96
CA MET A 185 0.27 12.19 1.40
C MET A 185 -0.73 12.02 2.56
N THR A 186 -1.61 11.02 2.51
CA THR A 186 -2.56 10.74 3.58
C THR A 186 -1.85 10.34 4.86
N VAL A 187 -0.81 9.50 4.79
CA VAL A 187 0.01 9.15 5.96
C VAL A 187 0.67 10.40 6.57
N ALA A 188 1.25 11.27 5.75
CA ALA A 188 1.83 12.53 6.23
C ALA A 188 0.78 13.47 6.86
N ARG A 189 -0.43 13.52 6.27
CA ARG A 189 -1.55 14.29 6.83
C ARG A 189 -2.02 13.71 8.18
N THR A 190 -2.02 12.40 8.33
CA THR A 190 -2.32 11.75 9.60
C THR A 190 -1.23 12.04 10.64
N ALA A 191 0.05 12.04 10.25
CA ALA A 191 1.13 12.45 11.16
C ALA A 191 0.91 13.89 11.67
N ALA A 192 0.57 14.81 10.77
CA ALA A 192 0.23 16.19 11.13
C ALA A 192 -1.01 16.29 12.05
N HIS A 193 -2.02 15.43 11.83
CA HIS A 193 -3.19 15.32 12.71
C HIS A 193 -2.79 14.95 14.14
N TYR A 194 -1.80 14.06 14.31
CA TYR A 194 -1.23 13.69 15.61
C TYR A 194 -0.18 14.69 16.14
N GLY A 195 -0.05 15.87 15.52
CA GLY A 195 0.78 16.98 16.03
C GLY A 195 2.20 17.05 15.47
N ALA A 196 2.58 16.16 14.53
CA ALA A 196 3.86 16.29 13.84
C ALA A 196 3.92 17.62 13.05
N VAL A 197 5.07 18.29 13.10
CA VAL A 197 5.34 19.46 12.25
C VAL A 197 5.81 18.96 10.90
N VAL A 198 4.95 19.05 9.88
CA VAL A 198 5.19 18.47 8.56
C VAL A 198 5.44 19.58 7.53
N ARG A 199 6.56 19.51 6.81
CA ARG A 199 7.02 20.53 5.86
C ARG A 199 7.59 19.91 4.58
N THR A 200 7.25 20.51 3.44
CA THR A 200 7.89 20.31 2.11
C THR A 200 8.73 21.49 1.67
#